data_AF-A0A8T4ZLL7-F1
#
_entry.id   AF-A0A8T4ZLL7-F1
#
_cell.length_a   1.000
_cell.length_b   1.000
_cell.length_c   1.000
_cell.angle_alpha   90.00
_cell.angle_beta   90.00
_cell.angle_gamma   90.00
#
_symmetry.space_group_name_H-M   'P 1'
#
loop_
_entity.id
_entity.type
_entity.pdbx_description
1 polymer ?
#
loop_
_entity_poly.entity_id
_entity_poly.type
_entity_poly.pdbx_seq_one_letter_code
_entity_poly.pdbx_strand_id
1 'polypeptide(L)' 'MILLEAKLVVDGEEVALNEFVNKILSGTIVGAVTSLRGIKKEWKEIEIKIKR' A
#
# COMPACT_ATOMS: atom_id res chain seq x y z
N MET A 1 -11.71 -5.05 -12.77
CA MET A 1 -10.75 -4.05 -12.24
C MET A 1 -10.57 -4.37 -10.77
N ILE A 2 -9.38 -4.78 -10.33
CA ILE A 2 -9.13 -5.10 -8.92
C ILE A 2 -9.04 -3.75 -8.18
N LEU A 3 -9.90 -3.52 -7.21
CA LEU A 3 -9.85 -2.33 -6.36
C LEU A 3 -8.79 -2.59 -5.28
N LEU A 4 -7.71 -1.80 -5.28
CA LEU A 4 -6.68 -1.86 -4.25
C LEU A 4 -6.91 -0.71 -3.29
N GLU A 5 -6.94 -1.01 -1.99
CA GLU A 5 -7.21 -0.07 -0.92
C GLU A 5 -5.99 -0.02 0.01
N ALA A 6 -5.51 1.20 0.26
CA ALA A 6 -4.46 1.47 1.21
C ALA A 6 -5.08 1.92 2.54
N LYS A 7 -4.57 1.38 3.63
CA LYS A 7 -4.86 1.86 4.98
C LYS A 7 -3.66 2.63 5.50
N LEU A 8 -3.87 3.86 5.96
CA LEU A 8 -2.83 4.68 6.57
C LEU A 8 -3.06 4.76 8.08
N VAL A 9 -2.03 4.43 8.85
CA VAL A 9 -2.01 4.60 10.31
C VAL A 9 -0.84 5.50 10.67
N VAL A 10 -1.12 6.60 11.36
CA VAL A 10 -0.12 7.57 11.85
C VAL A 10 -0.22 7.61 13.36
N ASP A 11 0.89 7.32 14.05
CA ASP A 11 0.96 7.29 15.52
C ASP A 11 -0.13 6.44 16.20
N GLY A 12 -0.55 5.36 15.52
CA GLY A 12 -1.59 4.43 16.00
C GLY A 12 -3.02 4.82 15.60
N GLU A 13 -3.22 5.97 14.98
CA GLU A 13 -4.53 6.45 14.52
C GLU A 13 -4.74 6.21 13.03
N GLU A 14 -5.91 5.69 12.67
CA GLU A 14 -6.29 5.48 11.28
C GLU A 14 -6.67 6.81 10.61
N VAL A 15 -6.03 7.11 9.49
CA VAL A 15 -6.25 8.34 8.72
C VAL A 15 -7.05 8.01 7.47
N ALA A 16 -8.22 8.63 7.33
CA ALA A 16 -9.06 8.46 6.15
C ALA A 16 -8.36 9.01 4.90
N LEU A 17 -8.25 8.16 3.87
CA LEU A 17 -7.70 8.55 2.58
C LEU A 17 -8.83 8.93 1.62
N ASN A 18 -8.64 10.01 0.87
CA ASN A 18 -9.50 10.30 -0.27
C ASN A 18 -9.14 9.41 -1.47
N GLU A 19 -10.01 9.39 -2.49
CA GLU A 19 -9.85 8.56 -3.69
C GLU A 19 -8.50 8.78 -4.39
N PHE A 20 -8.08 10.04 -4.53
CA PHE A 20 -6.82 10.40 -5.18
C PHE A 20 -5.61 9.84 -4.42
N VAL A 21 -5.54 10.08 -3.11
CA VAL A 21 -4.41 9.62 -2.27
C VAL A 21 -4.38 8.10 -2.19
N ASN A 22 -5.53 7.44 -2.05
CA ASN A 22 -5.63 5.98 -2.07
C ASN A 22 -5.06 5.39 -3.37
N LYS A 23 -5.42 5.97 -4.52
CA LYS A 23 -4.94 5.52 -5.84
C LYS A 23 -3.43 5.69 -6.00
N ILE A 24 -2.88 6.81 -5.55
CA ILE A 24 -1.43 7.08 -5.62
C ILE A 24 -0.67 6.10 -4.72
N LEU A 25 -1.05 5.98 -3.44
CA LEU A 25 -0.33 5.13 -2.48
C LEU A 25 -0.39 3.66 -2.88
N SER A 26 -1.58 3.12 -3.15
CA SER A 26 -1.74 1.72 -3.55
C SER A 26 -0.96 1.41 -4.82
N GLY A 27 -1.05 2.26 -5.85
CA GLY A 27 -0.33 2.08 -7.12
C GLY A 27 1.19 2.09 -6.95
N THR A 28 1.73 3.07 -6.20
CA THR A 28 3.17 3.17 -5.96
C THR A 28 3.70 1.99 -5.15
N ILE A 29 3.01 1.59 -4.08
CA ILE A 29 3.42 0.48 -3.22
C ILE A 29 3.43 -0.84 -3.99
N VAL A 30 2.38 -1.10 -4.78
CA VAL A 30 2.27 -2.29 -5.62
C VAL A 30 3.34 -2.31 -6.69
N GLY A 31 3.59 -1.17 -7.35
CA GLY A 31 4.66 -1.03 -8.33
C GLY A 31 6.03 -1.33 -7.73
N ALA A 32 6.31 -0.80 -6.54
CA ALA A 32 7.55 -1.06 -5.82
C ALA A 32 7.70 -2.55 -5.47
N VAL A 33 6.70 -3.15 -4.82
CA VAL A 33 6.74 -4.56 -4.38
C VAL A 33 6.83 -5.53 -5.56
N THR A 34 6.12 -5.27 -6.66
CA THR A 34 6.17 -6.13 -7.85
C THR A 34 7.51 -6.06 -8.59
N SER A 35 8.28 -4.98 -8.40
CA SER A 35 9.64 -4.86 -8.95
C SER A 35 10.70 -5.63 -8.15
N LEU A 36 10.40 -6.05 -6.91
CA LEU A 36 11.33 -6.77 -6.05
C LEU A 36 11.51 -8.23 -6.48
N ARG A 37 12.76 -8.71 -6.49
CA ARG A 37 13.06 -10.12 -6.74
C ARG A 37 12.59 -10.99 -5.58
N GLY A 38 12.01 -12.14 -5.88
CA GLY A 38 11.61 -13.14 -4.88
C GLY A 38 10.21 -12.96 -4.29
N ILE A 39 9.49 -11.89 -4.64
CA ILE A 39 8.08 -11.72 -4.26
C ILE A 39 7.18 -12.47 -5.24
N LYS A 40 6.33 -13.36 -4.72
CA LYS A 40 5.33 -14.08 -5.53
C LYS A 40 4.26 -13.11 -6.01
N LYS A 41 3.74 -13.32 -7.23
CA LYS A 41 2.68 -12.49 -7.82
C LYS A 41 1.34 -12.56 -7.06
N GLU A 42 1.15 -13.59 -6.24
CA GLU A 42 -0.10 -13.91 -5.53
C GLU A 42 -0.07 -13.47 -4.05
N TRP A 43 0.47 -12.29 -3.78
CA TRP A 43 0.43 -11.73 -2.42
C TRP A 43 -1.01 -11.30 -2.06
N LYS A 44 -1.35 -11.41 -0.77
CA LYS A 44 -2.67 -11.02 -0.24
C LYS A 44 -2.65 -9.67 0.46
N GLU A 45 -1.50 -9.30 1.01
CA GLU A 45 -1.32 -8.10 1.82
C GLU A 45 0.13 -7.60 1.68
N ILE A 46 0.31 -6.29 1.76
CA ILE A 46 1.61 -5.61 1.82
C ILE A 46 1.57 -4.68 3.04
N GLU A 47 2.46 -4.90 4.01
CA GLU A 47 2.62 -4.04 5.18
C GLU A 47 3.94 -3.25 5.08
N ILE A 48 3.87 -1.92 5.19
CA ILE A 48 5.04 -1.04 5.19
C ILE A 48 5.09 -0.28 6.52
N LYS A 49 6.25 -0.31 7.18
CA LYS A 49 6.52 0.45 8.41
C LYS A 49 7.61 1.47 8.16
N ILE A 50 7.32 2.73 8.43
CA ILE A 50 8.28 3.84 8.39
C ILE A 50 8.43 4.35 9.82
N LYS A 51 9.68 4.44 10.30
CA LYS A 51 10.00 5.03 11.60
C LYS A 51 10.76 6.33 11.36
N ARG A 52 10.47 7.33 12.20
CA ARG A 52 11.23 8.57 12.27
C ARG A 52 12.28 8.47 13.36
#